data_AF-A0A935C340-F1
#
_entry.id   AF-A0A935C340-F1
#
_cell.length_a   1.000
_cell.length_b   1.000
_cell.length_c   1.000
_cell.angle_alpha   90.00
_cell.angle_beta   90.00
_cell.angle_gamma   90.00
#
_symmetry.space_group_name_H-M   'P 1'
#
loop_
_entity.id
_entity.type
_entity.pdbx_description
1 polymer ?
#
loop_
_entity_poly.entity_id
_entity_poly.type
_entity_poly.pdbx_seq_one_letter_code
_entity_poly.pdbx_strand_id
1 'polypeptide(L)' 'MTVQGGRDNNGANVIQQGWRDTRQQRWRLEQTGGDYYRIVSVDNGKCLDVTENGRQDGANIQLWDYASQANQQWRFKR' A
#
# COMPACT_ATOMS: atom_id res chain seq x y z
N MET A 1 3.40 -0.58 8.68
CA MET A 1 3.07 0.53 7.76
C MET A 1 1.82 1.22 8.29
N THR A 2 1.76 2.54 8.19
CA THR A 2 0.64 3.36 8.68
C THR A 2 0.20 4.30 7.56
N VAL A 3 -1.10 4.39 7.31
CA VAL A 3 -1.67 5.45 6.46
C VAL A 3 -1.60 6.78 7.21
N GLN A 4 -0.80 7.71 6.72
CA GLN A 4 -0.54 8.97 7.41
C GLN A 4 -1.82 9.81 7.53
N GLY A 5 -2.16 10.20 8.77
CA GLY A 5 -3.30 11.07 9.04
C GLY A 5 -4.67 10.43 8.81
N GLY A 6 -4.74 9.11 8.56
CA GLY A 6 -6.03 8.43 8.41
C GLY A 6 -6.84 8.82 7.19
N ARG A 7 -6.18 9.37 6.17
CA ARG A 7 -6.88 9.84 4.99
C ARG A 7 -7.33 8.67 4.12
N ASP A 8 -8.50 8.81 3.53
CA ASP A 8 -9.15 7.85 2.65
C ASP A 8 -9.09 8.25 1.17
N ASN A 9 -8.27 9.24 0.82
CA ASN A 9 -8.10 9.71 -0.55
C ASN A 9 -6.90 9.05 -1.26
N ASN A 10 -6.97 9.05 -2.59
CA ASN A 10 -5.83 8.71 -3.43
C ASN A 10 -4.70 9.72 -3.18
N GLY A 11 -3.47 9.23 -3.05
CA GLY A 11 -2.32 10.03 -2.66
C GLY A 11 -2.09 10.16 -1.15
N ALA A 12 -2.89 9.49 -0.31
CA ALA A 12 -2.60 9.41 1.11
C ALA A 12 -1.24 8.71 1.33
N ASN A 13 -0.32 9.39 2.02
CA ASN A 13 1.03 8.89 2.21
C ASN A 13 1.08 7.69 3.15
N VAL A 14 1.96 6.72 2.90
CA VAL A 14 2.17 5.56 3.77
C VAL A 14 3.55 5.65 4.41
N ILE A 15 3.57 5.64 5.74
CA ILE A 15 4.80 5.81 6.53
C ILE A 15 5.09 4.59 7.40
N GLN A 16 6.32 4.50 7.88
CA GLN A 16 6.68 3.61 8.97
C GLN A 16 6.45 4.33 10.30
N GLN A 17 5.76 3.68 11.21
CA GLN A 17 5.51 4.17 12.56
C GLN A 17 5.41 2.98 13.50
N GLY A 18 5.71 3.19 14.79
CA GLY A 18 5.54 2.17 15.82
C GLY A 18 4.10 1.64 15.84
N TRP A 19 3.95 0.35 16.13
CA TRP A 19 2.64 -0.30 16.23
C TRP A 19 1.84 0.30 17.39
N ARG A 20 0.62 0.74 17.09
CA ARG A 20 -0.34 1.37 18.00
C ARG A 20 -1.72 0.71 17.96
N ASP A 21 -1.82 -0.44 17.30
CA ASP A 21 -3.07 -1.18 17.10
C ASP A 21 -4.24 -0.36 16.52
N THR A 22 -3.96 0.49 15.54
CA THR A 22 -4.98 1.30 14.86
C THR A 22 -5.38 0.70 13.51
N ARG A 23 -6.58 1.01 13.02
CA ARG A 23 -7.06 0.54 11.71
C ARG A 23 -6.14 0.94 10.55
N GLN A 24 -5.52 2.12 10.64
CA GLN A 24 -4.58 2.67 9.66
C GLN A 24 -3.28 1.85 9.54
N GLN A 25 -3.05 0.93 10.47
CA GLN A 25 -1.89 0.02 10.47
C GLN A 25 -2.26 -1.42 10.10
N ARG A 26 -3.55 -1.69 9.85
CA ARG A 26 -4.04 -3.03 9.51
C ARG A 26 -4.15 -3.17 8.00
N TRP A 27 -3.55 -4.23 7.49
CA TRP A 27 -3.43 -4.51 6.05
C TRP A 27 -3.87 -5.95 5.77
N ARG A 28 -4.44 -6.19 4.58
CA ARG A 28 -4.70 -7.52 4.04
C ARG A 28 -3.75 -7.77 2.87
N LEU A 29 -3.31 -9.01 2.73
CA LEU A 29 -2.60 -9.48 1.55
C LEU A 29 -3.59 -10.27 0.71
N GLU A 30 -3.79 -9.85 -0.54
CA GLU A 30 -4.69 -10.53 -1.46
C GLU A 30 -3.95 -10.89 -2.74
N GLN A 31 -3.95 -12.17 -3.10
CA GLN A 31 -3.23 -12.66 -4.27
C GLN A 31 -3.91 -12.16 -5.55
N THR A 32 -3.11 -11.67 -6.49
CA THR A 32 -3.58 -11.10 -7.77
C THR A 32 -3.19 -11.97 -8.97
N GLY A 33 -2.23 -12.89 -8.79
CA GLY A 33 -1.79 -13.88 -9.78
C GLY A 33 -0.35 -14.31 -9.56
N GLY A 34 -0.04 -15.59 -9.80
CA GLY A 34 1.29 -16.14 -9.52
C GLY A 34 1.74 -15.85 -8.08
N ASP A 35 2.95 -15.32 -7.91
CA ASP A 35 3.50 -14.95 -6.59
C ASP A 35 3.27 -13.47 -6.22
N TYR A 36 2.34 -12.78 -6.90
CA TYR A 36 2.03 -11.37 -6.65
C TYR A 36 0.80 -11.18 -5.78
N TYR A 37 0.85 -10.12 -4.98
CA TYR A 37 -0.20 -9.70 -4.05
C TYR A 37 -0.46 -8.20 -4.19
N ARG A 38 -1.71 -7.80 -3.99
CA ARG A 38 -2.04 -6.43 -3.58
C ARG A 38 -2.06 -6.35 -2.05
N ILE A 39 -1.56 -5.24 -1.52
CA ILE A 39 -1.56 -4.96 -0.08
C ILE A 39 -2.67 -3.94 0.18
N VAL A 40 -3.76 -4.39 0.79
CA VAL A 40 -5.02 -3.65 0.91
C VAL A 40 -5.16 -3.05 2.29
N SER A 41 -5.42 -1.74 2.37
CA SER A 41 -5.78 -1.07 3.61
C SER A 41 -7.12 -1.61 4.13
N VAL A 42 -7.15 -2.05 5.38
CA VAL A 42 -8.40 -2.48 6.04
C VAL A 42 -9.35 -1.30 6.29
N ASP A 43 -8.83 -0.08 6.27
CA ASP A 43 -9.61 1.11 6.60
C ASP A 43 -10.56 1.50 5.45
N ASN A 44 -10.08 1.44 4.22
CA ASN A 44 -10.79 1.99 3.06
C ASN A 44 -10.74 1.10 1.79
N GLY A 45 -10.07 -0.05 1.83
CA GLY A 45 -9.99 -0.97 0.68
C GLY A 45 -9.03 -0.54 -0.44
N LYS A 46 -8.35 0.59 -0.30
CA LYS A 46 -7.32 1.05 -1.26
C LYS A 46 -6.03 0.24 -1.10
N CYS A 47 -5.18 0.29 -2.12
CA CYS A 47 -3.97 -0.53 -2.20
C CYS A 47 -2.70 0.30 -2.02
N LEU A 48 -1.66 -0.38 -1.52
CA LEU A 48 -0.30 0.12 -1.48
C LEU A 48 0.22 0.29 -2.92
N ASP A 49 0.64 1.51 -3.24
CA ASP A 49 0.97 1.97 -4.58
C ASP A 49 2.30 2.73 -4.57
N VAL A 50 3.20 2.41 -5.49
CA VAL A 50 4.41 3.24 -5.72
C VAL A 50 4.02 4.43 -6.58
N THR A 51 4.20 5.63 -6.02
CA THR A 51 3.82 6.90 -6.68
C THR A 51 4.44 7.00 -8.07
N GLU A 52 3.62 7.34 -9.06
CA GLU A 52 4.01 7.59 -10.46
C GLU A 52 4.79 6.44 -11.12
N ASN A 53 4.62 5.19 -10.67
CA ASN A 53 5.41 4.05 -11.13
C ASN A 53 6.93 4.24 -10.93
N GLY A 54 7.33 5.01 -9.92
CA GLY A 54 8.73 5.29 -9.60
C GLY A 54 9.56 4.01 -9.44
N ARG A 55 10.77 4.01 -9.99
CA ARG A 55 11.72 2.88 -9.92
C ARG A 55 13.02 3.23 -9.20
N GLN A 56 13.20 4.51 -8.90
CA GLN A 56 14.34 5.04 -8.17
C GLN A 56 14.21 4.74 -6.67
N ASP A 57 15.35 4.60 -6.01
CA ASP A 57 15.40 4.50 -4.56
C ASP A 57 14.75 5.74 -3.92
N GLY A 58 13.96 5.50 -2.88
CA GLY A 58 13.19 6.55 -2.21
C GLY A 58 11.90 6.96 -2.94
N ALA A 59 11.50 6.27 -4.02
CA ALA A 59 10.16 6.44 -4.57
C ALA A 59 9.09 6.27 -3.47
N ASN A 60 8.17 7.22 -3.42
CA ASN A 60 7.20 7.28 -2.33
C ASN A 60 6.16 6.16 -2.44
N ILE A 61 5.62 5.76 -1.28
CA ILE A 61 4.51 4.83 -1.18
C ILE A 61 3.25 5.59 -0.76
N GLN A 62 2.17 5.39 -1.51
CA GLN A 62 0.88 6.00 -1.26
C GLN A 62 -0.24 4.95 -1.21
N LEU A 63 -1.43 5.38 -0.80
CA LEU A 63 -2.66 4.68 -1.11
C LEU A 63 -3.21 5.15 -2.45
N TRP A 64 -3.68 4.20 -3.23
CA TRP A 64 -4.42 4.48 -4.45
C TRP A 64 -5.50 3.43 -4.68
N ASP A 65 -6.53 3.79 -5.45
CA ASP A 65 -7.49 2.82 -5.96
C ASP A 65 -6.79 1.73 -6.76
N TYR A 66 -7.22 0.50 -6.59
CA TYR A 66 -6.62 -0.62 -7.29
C TYR A 66 -6.97 -0.57 -8.78
N ALA A 67 -5.96 -0.35 -9.62
CA ALA A 67 -6.06 -0.28 -11.07
C ALA A 67 -5.37 -1.48 -11.75
N SER A 68 -4.98 -2.51 -10.99
CA SER A 68 -4.23 -3.68 -11.46
C SER A 68 -2.91 -3.35 -12.16
N GLN A 69 -2.34 -2.17 -11.89
CA GLN A 69 -1.06 -1.74 -12.45
C GLN A 69 0.12 -2.36 -11.71
N ALA A 70 1.27 -2.45 -12.40
CA ALA A 70 2.47 -3.10 -11.86
C ALA A 70 3.00 -2.44 -10.57
N ASN A 71 2.83 -1.13 -10.41
CA ASN A 71 3.21 -0.38 -9.21
C ASN A 71 2.33 -0.68 -7.97
N GLN A 72 1.31 -1.54 -8.13
CA GLN A 72 0.42 -2.01 -7.05
C GLN A 72 0.55 -3.52 -6.81
N GLN A 73 1.50 -4.18 -7.48
CA GLN A 73 1.74 -5.62 -7.39
C GLN A 73 3.03 -5.91 -6.63
N TRP A 74 2.91 -6.60 -5.50
CA TRP A 74 4.02 -6.86 -4.59
C TRP A 74 4.36 -8.34 -4.56
N ARG A 75 5.65 -8.66 -4.65
CA ARG A 75 6.17 -10.02 -4.43
C ARG A 75 7.15 -9.99 -3.28
N PHE A 76 6.95 -10.86 -2.30
CA PHE A 76 7.83 -10.98 -1.15
C PHE A 76 8.98 -11.93 -1.47
N LYS A 77 10.20 -11.54 -1.08
CA LYS A 77 11.37 -12.40 -1.10
C LYS A 77 11.85 -12.61 0.33
N ARG A 78 12.36 -13.81 0.61
CA ARG A 78 13.01 -14.14 1.88
C ARG A 78 14.45 -13.68 1.86
#